data_AF-Q4STZ7-F1
#
_entry.id   AF-Q4STZ7-F1
#
_cell.length_a   1.000
_cell.length_b   1.000
_cell.length_c   1.000
_cell.angle_alpha   90.00
_cell.angle_beta   90.00
_cell.angle_gamma   90.00
#
_symmetry.space_group_name_H-M   'P 1'
#
loop_
_entity.id
_entity.type
_entity.pdbx_description
1 polymer ?
#
loop_
_entity_poly.entity_id
_entity_poly.type
_entity_poly.pdbx_seq_one_letter_code
_entity_poly.pdbx_strand_id
1 'polypeptide(L)'
;MTSSLEKVVAQKKEAIEAMMDMLERGAEVLASTVGEFFPLCEAAAPVLRLVLDNTQSKEVFYVKEQFLTVRNKLDVLSSELEDIDCEVRKGRVDSQYFSVEENIRNQFRKYLDILEAKQQFREVKTRLFVEHFAKTGGEKNLFVLYDALM
;
A
#
# COMPACT_ATOMS: atom_id res chain seq x y z
N MET A 1 37.28 20.53 -28.13
CA MET A 1 36.02 21.29 -28.23
C MET A 1 35.02 20.58 -27.34
N THR A 2 34.60 21.23 -26.25
CA THR A 2 33.57 20.71 -25.33
C THR A 2 32.33 20.37 -26.16
N SER A 3 31.89 19.13 -26.05
CA SER A 3 30.83 18.61 -26.93
C SER A 3 29.53 19.37 -26.61
N SER A 4 28.69 19.62 -27.61
CA SER A 4 27.38 20.26 -27.44
C SER A 4 26.52 19.61 -26.34
N LEU A 5 26.87 18.37 -25.96
CA LEU A 5 26.25 17.54 -24.96
C LEU A 5 26.59 17.99 -23.53
N GLU A 6 27.86 18.29 -23.23
CA GLU A 6 28.26 18.86 -21.93
C GLU A 6 27.54 20.16 -21.64
N LYS A 7 27.30 20.98 -22.68
CA LYS A 7 26.64 22.27 -22.55
C LYS A 7 25.14 22.13 -22.23
N VAL A 8 24.47 21.16 -22.85
CA VAL A 8 23.04 20.87 -22.63
C VAL A 8 22.83 20.19 -21.27
N VAL A 9 23.68 19.23 -20.91
CA VAL A 9 23.63 18.57 -19.60
C VAL A 9 23.92 19.58 -18.47
N ALA A 10 24.92 20.45 -18.64
CA ALA A 10 25.19 21.52 -17.69
C ALA A 10 24.01 22.51 -17.57
N GLN A 11 23.34 22.85 -18.67
CA GLN A 11 22.14 23.70 -18.66
C GLN A 11 20.94 23.05 -17.96
N LYS A 12 20.88 21.71 -17.92
CA LYS A 12 19.75 20.95 -17.33
C LYS A 12 20.07 20.38 -15.95
N LYS A 13 21.30 20.56 -15.46
CA LYS A 13 21.80 19.96 -14.22
C LYS A 13 20.95 20.30 -13.00
N GLU A 14 20.61 21.58 -12.81
CA GLU A 14 19.78 22.00 -11.67
C GLU A 14 18.38 21.36 -11.70
N ALA A 15 17.80 21.17 -12.89
CA ALA A 15 16.51 20.50 -13.02
C ALA A 15 16.61 18.99 -12.70
N ILE A 16 17.75 18.37 -12.99
CA ILE A 16 18.02 16.96 -12.65
C ILE A 16 18.22 16.81 -11.14
N GLU A 17 18.97 17.72 -10.50
CA GLU A 17 19.19 17.71 -9.05
C GLU A 17 17.89 17.96 -8.29
N ALA A 18 17.07 18.92 -8.72
CA ALA A 18 15.75 19.17 -8.14
C ALA A 18 14.81 17.95 -8.26
N MET A 19 14.90 17.21 -9.37
CA MET A 19 14.15 15.96 -9.56
C MET A 19 14.62 14.86 -8.61
N MET A 20 15.94 14.73 -8.39
CA MET A 20 16.49 13.76 -7.44
C MET A 20 16.02 14.06 -6.02
N ASP A 21 16.07 15.33 -5.61
CA ASP A 21 15.58 15.78 -4.31
C ASP A 21 14.07 15.53 -4.15
N MET A 22 13.28 15.72 -5.22
CA MET A 22 11.84 15.47 -5.20
C MET A 22 11.52 13.97 -5.08
N LEU A 23 12.25 13.11 -5.80
CA LEU A 23 12.10 11.66 -5.70
C LEU A 23 12.59 11.11 -4.35
N GLU A 24 13.62 11.72 -3.77
CA GLU A 24 14.13 11.36 -2.43
C GLU A 24 13.14 11.73 -1.32
N ARG A 25 12.32 12.77 -1.52
CA ARG A 25 11.28 13.21 -0.57
C ARG A 25 9.97 12.40 -0.61
N GLY A 26 9.83 11.45 -1.54
CA GLY A 26 8.73 10.49 -1.54
C GLY A 26 7.33 11.07 -1.78
N ALA A 27 6.31 10.32 -1.37
CA ALA A 27 4.90 10.48 -1.77
C ALA A 27 4.24 11.82 -1.38
N GLU A 28 4.80 12.59 -0.44
CA GLU A 28 4.26 13.89 0.00
C GLU A 28 4.20 14.95 -1.12
N VAL A 29 5.06 14.84 -2.15
CA VAL A 29 5.15 15.82 -3.24
C VAL A 29 4.48 15.32 -4.55
N LEU A 30 4.26 14.01 -4.70
CA LEU A 30 3.69 13.46 -5.94
C LEU A 30 2.20 13.82 -6.12
N ALA A 31 1.47 13.99 -5.02
CA ALA A 31 0.05 14.33 -5.06
C ALA A 31 -0.24 15.75 -5.58
N SER A 32 0.72 16.68 -5.49
CA SER A 32 0.51 18.10 -5.87
C SER A 32 0.91 18.42 -7.31
N THR A 33 1.56 17.48 -8.03
CA THR A 33 2.43 17.87 -9.15
C THR A 33 2.36 16.91 -10.35
N VAL A 34 1.23 16.22 -10.54
CA VAL A 34 0.99 15.34 -11.71
C VAL A 34 1.11 16.12 -13.05
N GLY A 35 0.85 17.43 -13.05
CA GLY A 35 1.00 18.31 -14.22
C GLY A 35 2.45 18.64 -14.62
N GLU A 36 3.43 18.50 -13.70
CA GLU A 36 4.84 18.82 -13.96
C GLU A 36 5.68 17.59 -14.37
N PHE A 37 5.06 16.42 -14.44
CA PHE A 37 5.69 15.20 -14.97
C PHE A 37 5.75 15.19 -16.51
N PHE A 38 4.87 15.93 -17.18
CA PHE A 38 4.72 15.93 -18.64
C PHE A 38 5.90 16.57 -19.42
N PRO A 39 6.52 17.67 -18.95
CA PRO A 39 7.71 18.25 -19.59
C PRO A 39 8.94 17.34 -19.60
N LEU A 40 8.99 16.29 -18.77
CA LEU A 40 10.09 15.31 -18.72
C LEU A 40 10.11 14.38 -19.94
N CYS A 41 8.94 13.93 -20.39
CA CYS A 41 8.85 13.13 -21.62
C CYS A 41 9.15 13.96 -22.87
N GLU A 42 8.71 15.22 -22.91
CA GLU A 42 9.01 16.13 -24.02
C GLU A 42 10.48 16.58 -24.04
N ALA A 43 11.11 16.85 -22.90
CA ALA A 43 12.52 17.24 -22.83
C ALA A 43 13.48 16.06 -23.06
N ALA A 44 13.06 14.83 -22.75
CA ALA A 44 13.83 13.62 -23.03
C ALA A 44 13.81 13.25 -24.52
N ALA A 45 12.78 13.62 -25.28
CA ALA A 45 12.61 13.20 -26.68
C ALA A 45 13.73 13.67 -27.64
N PRO A 46 14.23 14.93 -27.58
CA PRO A 46 15.36 15.37 -28.40
C PRO A 46 16.69 14.71 -27.98
N VAL A 47 16.88 14.48 -26.68
CA VAL A 47 18.07 13.80 -26.13
C VAL A 47 18.06 12.32 -26.54
N LEU A 48 16.91 11.65 -26.48
CA LEU A 48 16.71 10.28 -26.96
C LEU A 48 16.94 10.14 -28.48
N ARG A 49 16.48 11.12 -29.29
CA ARG A 49 16.76 11.16 -30.74
C ARG A 49 18.26 11.32 -31.05
N LEU A 50 18.97 12.19 -30.33
CA LEU A 50 20.42 12.38 -30.48
C LEU A 50 21.24 11.20 -29.95
N VAL A 51 20.76 10.49 -28.92
CA VAL A 51 21.33 9.26 -28.37
C VAL A 51 21.18 8.07 -29.34
N LEU A 52 20.05 7.99 -30.05
CA LEU A 52 19.83 6.96 -31.09
C LEU A 52 20.77 7.13 -32.29
N ASP A 53 21.19 8.37 -32.59
CA ASP A 53 22.11 8.68 -33.69
C ASP A 53 23.60 8.58 -33.32
N ASN A 54 23.97 8.48 -32.03
CA ASN A 54 25.38 8.37 -31.59
C ASN A 54 25.54 7.47 -30.34
N THR A 55 25.74 6.18 -30.55
CA THR A 55 25.60 5.12 -29.53
C THR A 55 26.78 4.94 -28.56
N GLN A 56 27.85 5.75 -28.66
CA GLN A 56 29.14 5.50 -27.96
C GLN A 56 29.61 6.64 -27.03
N SER A 57 28.78 7.67 -26.76
CA SER A 57 29.20 8.80 -25.91
C SER A 57 29.07 8.49 -24.41
N LYS A 58 29.95 9.06 -23.57
CA LYS A 58 29.92 8.85 -22.11
C LYS A 58 28.63 9.37 -21.47
N GLU A 59 28.08 10.43 -22.04
CA GLU A 59 26.87 11.08 -21.57
C GLU A 59 25.63 10.24 -21.91
N VAL A 60 25.62 9.52 -23.05
CA VAL A 60 24.59 8.52 -23.37
C VAL A 60 24.55 7.43 -22.30
N PHE A 61 25.73 6.91 -21.92
CA PHE A 61 25.83 5.94 -20.83
C PHE A 61 25.37 6.52 -19.50
N TYR A 62 25.78 7.75 -19.16
CA TYR A 62 25.34 8.41 -17.93
C TYR A 62 23.82 8.54 -17.86
N VAL A 63 23.17 9.04 -18.92
CA VAL A 63 21.71 9.19 -18.99
C VAL A 63 21.02 7.83 -18.85
N LYS A 64 21.53 6.79 -19.53
CA LYS A 64 21.01 5.42 -19.40
C LYS A 64 21.08 4.92 -17.95
N GLU A 65 22.19 5.11 -17.27
CA GLU A 65 22.34 4.72 -15.86
C GLU A 65 21.37 5.48 -14.94
N GLN A 66 21.11 6.77 -15.22
CA GLN A 66 20.10 7.53 -14.47
C GLN A 66 18.68 6.99 -14.70
N PHE A 67 18.31 6.67 -15.94
CA PHE A 67 17.01 6.04 -16.23
C PHE A 67 16.86 4.67 -15.57
N LEU A 68 17.90 3.84 -15.59
CA LEU A 68 17.90 2.55 -14.91
C LEU A 68 17.76 2.72 -13.40
N THR A 69 18.44 3.73 -12.83
CA THR A 69 18.32 4.08 -11.40
C THR A 69 16.88 4.46 -11.04
N VAL A 70 16.27 5.34 -11.83
CA VAL A 70 14.87 5.75 -11.63
C VAL A 70 13.92 4.55 -11.77
N ARG A 71 14.09 3.73 -12.80
CA ARG A 71 13.29 2.51 -13.00
C ARG A 71 13.38 1.59 -11.79
N ASN A 72 14.60 1.28 -11.33
CA ASN A 72 14.79 0.39 -10.18
C ASN A 72 14.14 0.94 -8.90
N LYS A 73 14.16 2.27 -8.69
CA LYS A 73 13.44 2.92 -7.57
C LYS A 73 11.92 2.79 -7.74
N LEU A 74 11.39 2.99 -8.95
CA LEU A 74 9.96 2.81 -9.24
C LEU A 74 9.52 1.35 -9.06
N ASP A 75 10.36 0.38 -9.41
CA ASP A 75 10.07 -1.05 -9.21
C ASP A 75 9.91 -1.37 -7.70
N VAL A 76 10.80 -0.82 -6.85
CA VAL A 76 10.69 -0.95 -5.39
C VAL A 76 9.42 -0.29 -4.87
N LEU A 77 9.13 0.95 -5.27
CA LEU A 77 7.91 1.66 -4.86
C LEU A 77 6.63 0.92 -5.29
N SER A 78 6.64 0.29 -6.46
CA SER A 78 5.51 -0.52 -6.93
C SER A 78 5.28 -1.73 -6.01
N SER A 79 6.35 -2.41 -5.62
CA SER A 79 6.27 -3.54 -4.67
C SER A 79 5.76 -3.08 -3.30
N GLU A 80 6.26 -1.95 -2.79
CA GLU A 80 5.80 -1.40 -1.51
C GLU A 80 4.32 -0.99 -1.56
N LEU A 81 3.84 -0.47 -2.69
CA LEU A 81 2.44 -0.13 -2.88
C LEU A 81 1.54 -1.38 -2.86
N GLU A 82 1.99 -2.49 -3.45
CA GLU A 82 1.28 -3.77 -3.39
C GLU A 82 1.18 -4.31 -1.95
N ASP A 83 2.26 -4.19 -1.18
CA ASP A 83 2.27 -4.58 0.24
C ASP A 83 1.31 -3.71 1.07
N ILE A 84 1.30 -2.40 0.83
CA ILE A 84 0.36 -1.47 1.48
C ILE A 84 -1.09 -1.81 1.13
N ASP A 85 -1.40 -2.06 -0.15
CA ASP A 85 -2.75 -2.47 -0.56
C ASP A 85 -3.17 -3.77 0.14
N CYS A 86 -2.25 -4.73 0.27
CA CYS A 86 -2.51 -5.97 0.98
C CYS A 86 -2.90 -5.75 2.44
N GLU A 87 -2.14 -4.94 3.16
CA GLU A 87 -2.42 -4.63 4.56
C GLU A 87 -3.70 -3.78 4.72
N VAL A 88 -3.99 -2.86 3.79
CA VAL A 88 -5.25 -2.09 3.78
C VAL A 88 -6.45 -3.00 3.58
N ARG A 89 -6.39 -3.92 2.60
CA ARG A 89 -7.49 -4.88 2.37
C ARG A 89 -7.69 -5.80 3.57
N LYS A 90 -6.61 -6.30 4.15
CA LYS A 90 -6.65 -7.13 5.37
C LYS A 90 -7.28 -6.36 6.53
N GLY A 91 -6.79 -5.16 6.83
CA GLY A 91 -7.33 -4.32 7.90
C GLY A 91 -8.80 -3.95 7.69
N ARG A 92 -9.24 -3.79 6.43
CA ARG A 92 -10.66 -3.58 6.11
C ARG A 92 -11.52 -4.79 6.45
N VAL A 93 -11.08 -5.99 6.05
CA VAL A 93 -11.79 -7.24 6.37
C VAL A 93 -11.81 -7.46 7.88
N ASP A 94 -10.67 -7.31 8.56
CA ASP A 94 -10.56 -7.43 10.01
C ASP A 94 -11.53 -6.46 10.72
N SER A 95 -11.54 -5.19 10.31
CA SER A 95 -12.45 -4.18 10.89
C SER A 95 -13.92 -4.50 10.63
N GLN A 96 -14.25 -4.97 9.42
CA GLN A 96 -15.62 -5.30 9.02
C GLN A 96 -16.20 -6.44 9.85
N TYR A 97 -15.39 -7.46 10.17
CA TYR A 97 -15.85 -8.67 10.86
C TYR A 97 -15.49 -8.70 12.36
N PHE A 98 -14.72 -7.73 12.85
CA PHE A 98 -14.26 -7.67 14.25
C PHE A 98 -15.39 -7.89 15.27
N SER A 99 -16.49 -7.14 15.16
CA SER A 99 -17.60 -7.24 16.11
C SER A 99 -18.27 -8.61 16.09
N VAL A 100 -18.34 -9.24 14.92
CA VAL A 100 -18.96 -10.54 14.72
C VAL A 100 -18.09 -11.63 15.34
N GLU A 101 -16.79 -11.60 15.07
CA GLU A 101 -15.81 -12.51 15.64
C GLU A 101 -15.77 -12.39 17.17
N GLU A 102 -15.72 -11.17 17.70
CA GLU A 102 -15.69 -10.91 19.12
C GLU A 102 -16.98 -11.37 19.82
N ASN A 103 -18.14 -11.20 19.18
CA ASN A 103 -19.39 -11.73 19.69
C ASN A 103 -19.34 -13.26 19.81
N ILE A 104 -18.83 -13.97 18.80
CA ILE A 104 -18.70 -15.44 18.83
C ILE A 104 -17.72 -15.88 19.91
N ARG A 105 -16.54 -15.24 20.02
CA ARG A 105 -15.57 -15.53 21.09
C ARG A 105 -16.18 -15.33 22.48
N ASN A 106 -16.95 -14.26 22.67
CA ASN A 106 -17.64 -13.98 23.93
C ASN A 106 -18.75 -15.00 24.23
N GLN A 107 -19.54 -15.40 23.22
CA GLN A 107 -20.53 -16.47 23.36
C GLN A 107 -19.85 -17.77 23.80
N PHE A 108 -18.75 -18.16 23.16
CA PHE A 108 -18.00 -19.35 23.52
C PHE A 108 -17.46 -19.29 24.96
N ARG A 109 -16.86 -18.16 25.37
CA ARG A 109 -16.36 -17.97 26.74
C ARG A 109 -17.49 -18.12 27.77
N LYS A 110 -18.64 -17.47 27.55
CA LYS A 110 -19.80 -17.56 28.44
C LYS A 110 -20.41 -18.96 28.49
N TYR A 111 -20.32 -19.71 27.39
CA TYR A 111 -20.75 -21.11 27.37
C TYR A 111 -19.84 -21.98 28.24
N LEU A 112 -18.51 -21.83 28.13
CA LEU A 112 -17.56 -22.49 29.02
C LEU A 112 -17.82 -22.16 30.50
N ASP A 113 -18.13 -20.89 30.80
CA ASP A 113 -18.48 -20.46 32.16
C ASP A 113 -19.67 -21.23 32.76
N ILE A 114 -20.62 -21.68 31.93
CA ILE A 114 -21.76 -22.51 32.35
C ILE A 114 -21.31 -23.94 32.66
N LEU A 115 -20.49 -24.52 31.78
CA LEU A 115 -20.00 -25.89 31.93
C LEU A 115 -19.21 -26.05 33.23
N GLU A 116 -18.34 -25.08 33.51
CA GLU A 116 -17.46 -25.04 34.68
C GLU A 116 -18.17 -24.58 35.96
N ALA A 117 -19.40 -24.05 35.87
CA ALA A 117 -20.12 -23.57 37.04
C ALA A 117 -20.57 -24.71 37.97
N LYS A 118 -20.48 -24.45 39.28
CA LYS A 118 -21.14 -25.27 40.31
C LYS A 118 -22.64 -25.35 40.00
N GLN A 119 -23.25 -26.49 40.35
CA GLN A 119 -24.65 -26.79 40.02
C GLN A 119 -25.63 -25.66 40.39
N GLN A 120 -25.46 -25.04 41.56
CA GLN A 120 -26.31 -23.94 42.05
C GLN A 120 -26.25 -22.64 41.22
N PHE A 121 -25.22 -22.45 40.39
CA PHE A 121 -25.05 -21.25 39.55
C PHE A 121 -25.33 -21.51 38.08
N ARG A 122 -25.48 -22.77 37.66
CA ARG A 122 -25.67 -23.13 36.24
C ARG A 122 -26.89 -22.47 35.64
N GLU A 123 -28.04 -22.55 36.32
CA GLU A 123 -29.30 -22.00 35.81
C GLU A 123 -29.23 -20.48 35.59
N VAL A 124 -28.66 -19.74 36.57
CA VAL A 124 -28.50 -18.28 36.46
C VAL A 124 -27.55 -17.93 35.32
N LYS A 125 -26.41 -18.63 35.18
CA LYS A 125 -25.46 -18.39 34.09
C LYS A 125 -26.06 -18.74 32.72
N THR A 126 -26.82 -19.83 32.62
CA THR A 126 -27.54 -20.19 31.39
C THR A 126 -28.51 -19.10 30.97
N ARG A 127 -29.31 -18.57 31.91
CA ARG A 127 -30.23 -17.47 31.62
C ARG A 127 -29.49 -16.22 31.11
N LEU A 128 -28.40 -15.84 31.78
CA LEU A 128 -27.58 -14.69 31.37
C LEU A 128 -26.92 -14.90 30.00
N PHE A 129 -26.48 -16.12 29.71
CA PHE A 129 -25.95 -16.48 28.40
C PHE A 129 -27.01 -16.34 27.31
N VAL A 130 -28.21 -16.90 27.50
CA VAL A 130 -29.30 -16.82 26.51
C VAL A 130 -29.70 -15.36 26.24
N GLU A 131 -29.83 -14.55 27.29
CA GLU A 131 -30.14 -13.13 27.16
C GLU A 131 -29.04 -12.39 26.37
N HIS A 132 -27.77 -12.63 26.71
CA HIS A 132 -26.64 -12.02 26.02
C HIS A 132 -26.55 -12.50 24.57
N PHE A 133 -26.72 -13.80 24.31
CA PHE A 133 -26.68 -14.41 22.99
C PHE A 133 -27.68 -13.73 22.06
N ALA A 134 -28.92 -13.52 22.50
CA ALA A 134 -29.94 -12.83 21.72
C ALA A 134 -29.56 -11.36 21.46
N LYS A 135 -29.03 -10.64 22.46
CA LYS A 135 -28.64 -9.23 22.35
C LYS A 135 -27.43 -9.01 21.44
N THR A 136 -26.51 -9.97 21.34
CA THR A 136 -25.30 -9.85 20.52
C THR A 136 -25.44 -10.48 19.13
N GLY A 137 -26.65 -10.64 18.62
CA GLY A 137 -26.90 -11.11 17.25
C GLY A 137 -27.06 -12.63 17.10
N GLY A 138 -26.88 -13.39 18.18
CA GLY A 138 -27.13 -14.83 18.23
C GLY A 138 -26.43 -15.58 17.12
N GLU A 139 -27.19 -16.41 16.40
CA GLU A 139 -26.74 -17.21 15.27
C GLU A 139 -26.38 -16.40 14.03
N LYS A 140 -26.87 -15.16 13.89
CA LYS A 140 -26.55 -14.31 12.73
C LYS A 140 -25.06 -14.08 12.60
N ASN A 141 -24.33 -14.04 13.71
CA ASN A 141 -22.88 -13.89 13.68
C ASN A 141 -22.21 -15.05 12.92
N LEU A 142 -22.71 -16.28 13.08
CA LEU A 142 -22.18 -17.45 12.39
C LEU A 142 -22.46 -17.38 10.89
N PHE A 143 -23.68 -17.00 10.52
CA PHE A 143 -24.05 -16.82 9.12
C PHE A 143 -23.23 -15.73 8.43
N VAL A 144 -23.01 -14.60 9.10
CA VAL A 144 -22.20 -13.50 8.53
C VAL A 144 -20.77 -13.93 8.25
N LEU A 145 -20.13 -14.74 9.11
CA LEU A 145 -18.79 -15.26 8.83
C LEU A 145 -18.80 -16.36 7.77
N TYR A 146 -19.84 -17.21 7.74
CA TYR A 146 -19.98 -18.24 6.71
C TYR A 146 -20.13 -17.61 5.32
N ASP A 147 -21.02 -16.63 5.18
CA ASP A 147 -21.26 -15.90 3.94
C ASP A 147 -20.05 -15.07 3.50
N ALA A 148 -19.15 -14.71 4.43
CA ALA A 148 -17.91 -14.00 4.09
C ALA A 148 -16.84 -14.92 3.46
N LEU A 149 -16.95 -16.23 3.64
CA LEU A 149 -16.00 -17.23 3.14
C LEU A 149 -16.46 -17.89 1.83
N MET A 150 -17.75 -17.85 1.54
CA MET A 150 -18.38 -18.42 0.35
C MET A 150 -18.38 -17.42 -0.81
#